data_AF-A0A7J3PA83-F1
#
_entry.id   AF-A0A7J3PA83-F1
#
_cell.length_a   1.000
_cell.length_b   1.000
_cell.length_c   1.000
_cell.angle_alpha   90.00
_cell.angle_beta   90.00
_cell.angle_gamma   90.00
#
_symmetry.space_group_name_H-M   'P 1'
#
loop_
_entity.id
_entity.type
_entity.pdbx_description
1 polymer ?
#
loop_
_entity_poly.entity_id
_entity_poly.type
_entity_poly.pdbx_seq_one_letter_code
_entity_poly.pdbx_strand_id
1 'polypeptide(L)'
;MSKFRKLALDSIEYALSALASEGVYYPKVVVFGGAVFAPALEKVGEAIYQTRDIDLLLESPADLDEINLAFLRFRRAHPDEVEVVIKFEARMLVPLRKELFPVEFVRPSKPRVQDLFRYTYHNAREELGKLEIRSKPVVVHLAKLEDSILCKLAAGRKKDTDQLRRILPKLNVDQNYLRETAKRFGVSLLPVSRTKL
;
A
#
# COMPACT_ATOMS: atom_id res chain seq x y z
N MET A 1 -4.10 20.74 -3.37
CA MET A 1 -3.67 19.32 -3.36
C MET A 1 -2.31 19.20 -4.06
N SER A 2 -1.35 18.44 -3.54
CA SER A 2 -0.02 18.30 -4.18
C SER A 2 -0.09 17.50 -5.48
N LYS A 3 0.86 17.72 -6.41
CA LYS A 3 0.96 16.97 -7.68
C LYS A 3 0.97 15.45 -7.45
N PHE A 4 1.71 14.99 -6.44
CA PHE A 4 1.75 13.58 -6.04
C PHE A 4 0.39 13.06 -5.57
N ARG A 5 -0.32 13.78 -4.67
CA ARG A 5 -1.63 13.34 -4.16
C ARG A 5 -2.66 13.21 -5.28
N LYS A 6 -2.68 14.16 -6.22
CA LYS A 6 -3.54 14.07 -7.40
C LYS A 6 -3.21 12.82 -8.23
N LEU A 7 -1.95 12.68 -8.60
CA LEU A 7 -1.48 11.55 -9.40
C LEU A 7 -1.73 10.20 -8.73
N ALA A 8 -1.63 10.15 -7.40
CA ALA A 8 -1.95 8.96 -6.62
C ALA A 8 -3.45 8.61 -6.71
N LEU A 9 -4.33 9.60 -6.53
CA LEU A 9 -5.78 9.39 -6.68
C LEU A 9 -6.14 8.96 -8.10
N ASP A 10 -5.61 9.63 -9.13
CA ASP A 10 -5.86 9.30 -10.54
C ASP A 10 -5.42 7.85 -10.86
N SER A 11 -4.31 7.40 -10.27
CA SER A 11 -3.79 6.03 -10.43
C SER A 11 -4.69 5.00 -9.74
N ILE A 12 -5.15 5.30 -8.53
CA ILE A 12 -6.08 4.46 -7.77
C ILE A 12 -7.43 4.37 -8.50
N GLU A 13 -7.95 5.50 -8.99
CA GLU A 13 -9.19 5.57 -9.77
C GLU A 13 -9.10 4.69 -11.03
N TYR A 14 -7.98 4.75 -11.75
CA TYR A 14 -7.78 3.90 -12.92
C TYR A 14 -7.78 2.41 -12.58
N ALA A 15 -7.05 2.01 -11.53
CA ALA A 15 -7.00 0.61 -11.10
C ALA A 15 -8.36 0.09 -10.58
N LEU A 16 -9.09 0.90 -9.82
CA LEU A 16 -10.43 0.56 -9.34
C LEU A 16 -11.46 0.53 -10.46
N SER A 17 -11.33 1.40 -11.47
CA SER A 17 -12.18 1.37 -12.66
C SER A 17 -11.98 0.10 -13.48
N ALA A 18 -10.74 -0.38 -13.61
CA ALA A 18 -10.42 -1.65 -14.25
C ALA A 18 -11.00 -2.86 -13.50
N LEU A 19 -11.04 -2.82 -12.17
CA LEU A 19 -11.71 -3.84 -11.36
C LEU A 19 -13.24 -3.78 -11.54
N ALA A 20 -13.81 -2.57 -11.47
CA ALA A 20 -15.24 -2.36 -11.61
C ALA A 20 -15.77 -2.71 -13.01
N SER A 21 -14.93 -2.64 -14.05
CA SER A 21 -15.30 -3.14 -15.38
C SER A 21 -15.53 -4.63 -15.46
N GLU A 22 -14.90 -5.37 -14.55
CA GLU A 22 -15.01 -6.83 -14.44
C GLU A 22 -15.94 -7.26 -13.30
N GLY A 23 -16.70 -6.32 -12.73
CA GLY A 23 -17.68 -6.59 -11.67
C GLY A 23 -17.12 -6.60 -10.25
N VAL A 24 -15.82 -6.31 -10.07
CA VAL A 24 -15.16 -6.30 -8.76
C VAL A 24 -15.20 -4.90 -8.17
N TYR A 25 -15.73 -4.74 -6.96
CA TYR A 25 -15.95 -3.42 -6.37
C TYR A 25 -15.57 -3.36 -4.89
N TYR A 26 -14.89 -2.27 -4.51
CA TYR A 26 -14.50 -1.98 -3.14
C TYR A 26 -15.00 -0.61 -2.71
N PRO A 27 -15.86 -0.49 -1.67
CA PRO A 27 -16.36 0.80 -1.20
C PRO A 27 -15.28 1.63 -0.48
N LYS A 28 -14.20 0.97 -0.04
CA LYS A 28 -13.10 1.61 0.67
C LYS A 28 -11.79 0.89 0.37
N VAL A 29 -10.74 1.68 0.12
CA VAL A 29 -9.35 1.21 0.04
C VAL A 29 -8.46 2.05 0.95
N VAL A 30 -7.35 1.48 1.41
CA VAL A 30 -6.39 2.17 2.27
C VAL A 30 -5.02 2.15 1.61
N VAL A 31 -4.48 3.33 1.32
CA VAL A 31 -3.11 3.51 0.85
C VAL A 31 -2.15 3.30 2.00
N PHE A 32 -1.12 2.50 1.80
CA PHE A 32 -0.05 2.29 2.77
C PHE A 32 1.32 2.26 2.09
N GLY A 33 2.36 1.99 2.86
CA GLY A 33 3.72 1.81 2.35
C GLY A 33 4.41 3.09 1.91
N GLY A 34 5.14 3.01 0.79
CA GLY A 34 6.01 4.07 0.28
C GLY A 34 5.28 5.39 0.05
N ALA A 35 4.05 5.30 -0.46
CA ALA A 35 3.19 6.46 -0.71
C ALA A 35 2.83 7.24 0.56
N VAL A 36 2.73 6.56 1.72
CA VAL A 36 2.51 7.19 3.02
C VAL A 36 3.81 7.78 3.58
N PHE A 37 4.95 7.15 3.31
CA PHE A 37 6.25 7.64 3.78
C PHE A 37 6.72 8.90 3.06
N ALA A 38 6.42 9.05 1.77
CA ALA A 38 7.01 10.09 0.92
C ALA A 38 6.91 11.52 1.52
N PRO A 39 5.74 11.99 2.01
CA PRO A 39 5.65 13.31 2.64
C PRO A 39 6.42 13.43 3.95
N ALA A 40 6.56 12.34 4.71
CA ALA A 40 7.30 12.32 5.96
C ALA A 40 8.82 12.31 5.72
N LEU A 41 9.27 11.64 4.67
CA LEU A 41 10.66 11.56 4.25
C LEU A 41 11.17 12.89 3.67
N GLU A 42 10.33 13.57 2.88
CA GLU A 42 10.63 14.90 2.34
C GLU A 42 10.95 15.90 3.45
N LYS A 43 10.18 15.86 4.56
CA LYS A 43 10.38 16.73 5.73
C LYS A 43 11.72 16.53 6.45
N VAL A 44 12.34 15.36 6.30
CA VAL A 44 13.60 15.02 6.99
C VAL A 44 14.80 14.99 6.05
N GLY A 45 14.65 15.47 4.82
CA GLY A 45 15.74 15.56 3.82
C GLY A 45 16.27 14.21 3.34
N GLU A 46 15.53 13.12 3.58
CA GLU A 46 15.93 11.78 3.15
C GLU A 46 15.42 11.53 1.72
N ALA A 47 16.34 11.54 0.74
CA ALA A 47 16.05 11.30 -0.67
C ALA A 47 15.77 9.82 -1.01
N ILE A 48 14.84 9.15 -0.31
CA ILE A 48 14.89 7.66 -0.23
C ILE A 48 13.63 6.92 -0.65
N TYR A 49 12.55 7.60 -1.02
CA TYR A 49 11.45 6.95 -1.72
C TYR A 49 11.01 7.83 -2.89
N GLN A 50 11.61 7.60 -4.07
CA GLN A 50 10.80 7.74 -5.27
C GLN A 50 9.77 6.62 -5.19
N THR A 51 8.62 6.89 -4.58
CA THR A 51 7.49 5.97 -4.60
C THR A 51 7.18 5.69 -6.07
N ARG A 52 7.40 4.45 -6.49
CA ARG A 52 7.20 4.02 -7.89
C ARG A 52 5.87 3.34 -8.09
N ASP A 53 5.15 3.08 -7.01
CA ASP A 53 3.90 2.35 -6.97
C ASP A 53 3.06 2.78 -5.75
N ILE A 54 1.77 2.47 -5.79
CA ILE A 54 0.84 2.73 -4.69
C ILE A 54 0.41 1.39 -4.13
N ASP A 55 0.80 1.11 -2.88
CA ASP A 55 0.34 -0.06 -2.17
C ASP A 55 -1.06 0.18 -1.58
N LEU A 56 -2.01 -0.72 -1.83
CA LEU A 56 -3.37 -0.69 -1.31
C LEU A 56 -3.66 -1.90 -0.40
N LEU A 57 -4.31 -1.62 0.72
CA LEU A 57 -4.96 -2.62 1.58
C LEU A 57 -6.45 -2.69 1.26
N LEU A 58 -6.95 -3.92 1.30
CA LEU A 58 -8.37 -4.26 1.21
C LEU A 58 -8.84 -4.82 2.55
N GLU A 59 -10.15 -4.81 2.77
CA GLU A 59 -10.76 -5.38 3.97
C GLU A 59 -10.58 -6.90 4.03
N SER A 60 -10.72 -7.58 2.89
CA SER A 60 -10.61 -9.02 2.78
C SER A 60 -9.37 -9.45 1.98
N PRO A 61 -8.52 -10.32 2.55
CA PRO A 61 -7.40 -10.92 1.83
C PRO A 61 -7.82 -12.02 0.84
N ALA A 62 -9.07 -12.48 0.84
CA ALA A 62 -9.55 -13.50 -0.09
C ALA A 62 -9.62 -13.00 -1.55
N ASP A 63 -9.48 -11.68 -1.75
CA ASP A 63 -9.90 -11.04 -2.99
C ASP A 63 -8.77 -10.94 -4.03
N LEU A 64 -7.53 -11.36 -3.72
CA LEU A 64 -6.43 -11.28 -4.69
C LEU A 64 -6.63 -12.17 -5.92
N ASP A 65 -7.30 -13.32 -5.79
CA ASP A 65 -7.55 -14.20 -6.93
C ASP A 65 -8.63 -13.61 -7.84
N GLU A 66 -9.64 -12.98 -7.24
CA GLU A 66 -10.66 -12.23 -7.98
C GLU A 66 -10.04 -11.02 -8.70
N ILE A 67 -9.21 -10.23 -8.02
CA ILE A 67 -8.44 -9.12 -8.60
C ILE A 67 -7.55 -9.61 -9.75
N ASN A 68 -6.88 -10.75 -9.58
CA ASN A 68 -6.05 -11.34 -10.62
C ASN A 68 -6.85 -11.66 -11.87
N LEU A 69 -7.98 -12.34 -11.71
CA LEU A 69 -8.84 -12.70 -12.83
C LEU A 69 -9.40 -11.44 -13.52
N ALA A 70 -9.84 -10.45 -12.76
CA ALA A 70 -10.30 -9.17 -13.28
C ALA A 70 -9.19 -8.46 -14.08
N PHE A 71 -8.00 -8.29 -13.51
CA PHE A 71 -6.88 -7.66 -14.21
C PHE A 71 -6.44 -8.41 -15.46
N LEU A 72 -6.41 -9.74 -15.44
CA LEU A 72 -6.07 -10.52 -16.63
C LEU A 72 -7.12 -10.36 -17.74
N ARG A 73 -8.41 -10.26 -17.40
CA ARG A 73 -9.48 -9.97 -18.38
C ARG A 73 -9.39 -8.55 -18.91
N PHE A 74 -9.23 -7.57 -18.03
CA PHE A 74 -9.05 -6.17 -18.39
C PHE A 74 -7.84 -5.99 -19.33
N ARG A 75 -6.69 -6.62 -19.03
CA ARG A 75 -5.50 -6.63 -19.90
C ARG A 75 -5.78 -7.26 -21.25
N ARG A 76 -6.56 -8.35 -21.33
CA ARG A 76 -6.90 -8.97 -22.63
C ARG A 76 -7.73 -8.03 -23.50
N ALA A 77 -8.61 -7.22 -22.89
CA ALA A 77 -9.38 -6.21 -23.60
C ALA A 77 -8.56 -4.95 -23.96
N HIS A 78 -7.53 -4.64 -23.17
CA HIS A 78 -6.69 -3.44 -23.31
C HIS A 78 -5.19 -3.79 -23.29
N PRO A 79 -4.69 -4.62 -24.23
CA PRO A 79 -3.34 -5.19 -24.17
C PRO A 79 -2.23 -4.14 -24.26
N ASP A 80 -2.54 -2.99 -24.86
CA ASP A 80 -1.63 -1.88 -25.09
C ASP A 80 -1.65 -0.80 -24.00
N GLU A 81 -2.61 -0.87 -23.08
CA GLU A 81 -2.80 0.14 -22.04
C GLU A 81 -2.17 -0.26 -20.71
N VAL A 82 -2.13 -1.56 -20.42
CA VAL A 82 -1.72 -2.07 -19.12
C VAL A 82 -0.88 -3.33 -19.19
N GLU A 83 -0.01 -3.48 -18.20
CA GLU A 83 0.60 -4.73 -17.81
C GLU A 83 0.04 -5.19 -16.45
N VAL A 84 0.02 -6.51 -16.23
CA VAL A 84 -0.41 -7.11 -14.96
C VAL A 84 0.76 -7.88 -14.40
N VAL A 85 1.21 -7.49 -13.21
CA VAL A 85 2.31 -8.14 -12.50
C VAL A 85 1.75 -8.95 -11.33
N ILE A 86 2.00 -10.26 -11.35
CA ILE A 86 1.57 -11.19 -10.32
C ILE A 86 2.77 -11.52 -9.44
N LYS A 87 2.67 -11.18 -8.15
CA LYS A 87 3.65 -11.53 -7.12
C LYS A 87 3.04 -12.50 -6.12
N PHE A 88 3.86 -13.21 -5.34
CA PHE A 88 3.36 -14.19 -4.35
C PHE A 88 2.26 -13.61 -3.43
N GLU A 89 2.48 -12.40 -2.93
CA GLU A 89 1.60 -11.71 -1.97
C GLU A 89 0.91 -10.47 -2.55
N ALA A 90 0.96 -10.27 -3.87
CA ALA A 90 0.40 -9.06 -4.46
C ALA A 90 -0.08 -9.22 -5.90
N ARG A 91 -1.00 -8.34 -6.31
CA ARG A 91 -1.43 -8.16 -7.70
C ARG A 91 -1.28 -6.70 -8.05
N MET A 92 -0.62 -6.41 -9.16
CA MET A 92 -0.32 -5.04 -9.56
C MET A 92 -0.81 -4.78 -10.98
N LEU A 93 -1.49 -3.65 -11.16
CA LEU A 93 -1.82 -3.09 -12.46
C LEU A 93 -0.80 -1.99 -12.79
N VAL A 94 -0.16 -2.10 -13.94
CA VAL A 94 0.88 -1.18 -14.41
C VAL A 94 0.38 -0.46 -15.66
N PRO A 95 0.05 0.85 -15.60
CA PRO A 95 -0.30 1.62 -16.78
C PRO A 95 0.91 1.82 -17.71
N LEU A 96 0.74 1.59 -19.02
CA LEU A 96 1.84 1.67 -20.01
C LEU A 96 1.90 3.02 -20.73
N ARG A 97 0.76 3.69 -20.94
CA ARG A 97 0.65 4.90 -21.77
C ARG A 97 0.23 6.15 -21.00
N LYS A 98 -0.06 6.02 -19.71
CA LYS A 98 -0.48 7.14 -18.85
C LYS A 98 0.65 7.45 -17.87
N GLU A 99 0.91 8.73 -17.63
CA GLU A 99 1.68 9.16 -16.46
C GLU A 99 0.84 8.83 -15.22
N LEU A 100 0.84 7.56 -14.79
CA LEU A 100 0.16 7.05 -13.62
C LEU A 100 1.11 6.10 -12.89
N PHE A 101 0.98 6.02 -11.57
CA PHE A 101 1.71 5.03 -10.79
C PHE A 101 1.08 3.64 -11.00
N PRO A 102 1.91 2.58 -11.07
CA PRO A 102 1.49 1.24 -10.76
C PRO A 102 0.71 1.18 -9.44
N VAL A 103 -0.36 0.38 -9.40
CA VAL A 103 -1.16 0.17 -8.18
C VAL A 103 -1.08 -1.29 -7.78
N GLU A 104 -0.63 -1.56 -6.56
CA GLU A 104 -0.41 -2.88 -5.99
C GLU A 104 -1.43 -3.18 -4.89
N PHE A 105 -2.17 -4.28 -5.03
CA PHE A 105 -3.06 -4.82 -4.00
C PHE A 105 -2.31 -5.91 -3.26
N VAL A 106 -2.17 -5.76 -1.94
CA VAL A 106 -1.29 -6.61 -1.13
C VAL A 106 -2.07 -7.52 -0.19
N ARG A 107 -1.64 -8.79 -0.12
CA ARG A 107 -2.08 -9.79 0.84
C ARG A 107 -0.88 -10.52 1.42
N PRO A 108 -0.54 -10.30 2.69
CA PRO A 108 0.52 -11.07 3.33
C PRO A 108 0.09 -12.53 3.53
N SER A 109 1.02 -13.48 3.38
CA SER A 109 0.78 -14.93 3.55
C SER A 109 0.75 -15.34 5.02
N LYS A 110 1.50 -14.63 5.88
CA LYS A 110 1.62 -14.94 7.30
C LYS A 110 0.40 -14.46 8.10
N PRO A 111 -0.29 -15.32 8.87
CA PRO A 111 -1.51 -14.94 9.61
C PRO A 111 -1.35 -13.69 10.49
N ARG A 112 -0.28 -13.60 11.29
CA ARG A 112 -0.02 -12.43 12.14
C ARG A 112 0.15 -11.12 11.35
N VAL A 113 0.69 -11.21 10.14
CA VAL A 113 0.85 -10.03 9.26
C VAL A 113 -0.49 -9.65 8.63
N GLN A 114 -1.36 -10.62 8.35
CA GLN A 114 -2.74 -10.36 7.92
C GLN A 114 -3.54 -9.62 9.01
N ASP A 115 -3.39 -10.02 10.28
CA ASP A 115 -4.06 -9.34 11.40
C ASP A 115 -3.62 -7.88 11.54
N LEU A 116 -2.32 -7.61 11.37
CA LEU A 116 -1.80 -6.25 11.33
C LEU A 116 -2.36 -5.46 10.15
N PHE A 117 -2.43 -6.05 8.95
CA PHE A 117 -2.95 -5.37 7.76
C PHE A 117 -4.43 -5.05 7.90
N ARG A 118 -5.23 -5.97 8.44
CA ARG A 118 -6.64 -5.76 8.77
C ARG A 118 -6.79 -4.65 9.82
N TYR A 119 -5.98 -4.67 10.87
CA TYR A 119 -5.96 -3.62 11.87
C TYR A 119 -5.66 -2.24 11.24
N THR A 120 -4.62 -2.14 10.42
CA THR A 120 -4.25 -0.93 9.69
C THR A 120 -5.40 -0.44 8.80
N TYR A 121 -6.09 -1.35 8.10
CA TYR A 121 -7.24 -1.01 7.26
C TYR A 121 -8.36 -0.34 8.06
N HIS A 122 -8.75 -0.91 9.21
CA HIS A 122 -9.82 -0.36 10.05
C HIS A 122 -9.39 0.89 10.84
N ASN A 123 -8.09 1.03 11.13
CA ASN A 123 -7.55 2.16 11.89
C ASN A 123 -7.19 3.38 11.03
N ALA A 124 -7.21 3.25 9.70
CA ALA A 124 -7.04 4.37 8.77
C ALA A 124 -8.21 5.35 8.87
N ARG A 125 -7.91 6.60 9.26
CA ARG A 125 -8.89 7.69 9.46
C ARG A 125 -8.67 8.91 8.59
N GLU A 126 -7.45 9.14 8.08
CA GLU A 126 -7.19 10.27 7.19
C GLU A 126 -7.75 9.95 5.81
N GLU A 127 -8.69 10.76 5.34
CA GLU A 127 -9.21 10.66 3.97
C GLU A 127 -8.21 11.29 2.99
N LEU A 128 -7.79 10.53 1.99
CA LEU A 128 -7.03 11.04 0.84
C LEU A 128 -7.98 11.70 -0.18
N GLY A 129 -9.14 11.09 -0.39
CA GLY A 129 -10.20 11.60 -1.25
C GLY A 129 -11.36 10.61 -1.44
N LYS A 130 -12.37 11.06 -2.18
CA LYS A 130 -13.50 10.26 -2.63
C LYS A 130 -13.50 10.19 -4.15
N LEU A 131 -13.71 8.99 -4.68
CA LEU A 131 -13.76 8.69 -6.10
C LEU A 131 -15.17 8.22 -6.45
N GLU A 132 -15.62 8.49 -7.67
CA GLU A 132 -16.88 7.95 -8.19
C GLU A 132 -16.57 6.91 -9.27
N ILE A 133 -16.67 5.63 -8.92
CA ILE A 133 -16.35 4.52 -9.82
C ILE A 133 -17.66 3.87 -10.27
N ARG A 134 -18.04 4.07 -11.54
CA ARG A 134 -19.31 3.56 -12.11
C ARG A 134 -20.54 3.93 -11.25
N SER A 135 -20.66 5.22 -10.91
CA SER A 135 -21.72 5.77 -10.04
C SER A 135 -21.78 5.18 -8.63
N LYS A 136 -20.69 4.55 -8.16
CA LYS A 136 -20.56 4.08 -6.77
C LYS A 136 -19.41 4.84 -6.08
N PRO A 137 -19.64 5.43 -4.90
CA PRO A 137 -18.62 6.20 -4.20
C PRO A 137 -17.58 5.27 -3.57
N VAL A 138 -16.30 5.56 -3.77
CA VAL A 138 -15.19 4.87 -3.11
C VAL A 138 -14.43 5.84 -2.26
N VAL A 139 -14.22 5.50 -0.98
CA VAL A 139 -13.43 6.33 -0.06
C VAL A 139 -12.00 5.81 0.01
N VAL A 140 -11.04 6.67 -0.34
CA VAL A 140 -9.61 6.37 -0.28
C VAL A 140 -9.04 6.97 1.00
N HIS A 141 -8.52 6.14 1.88
CA HIS A 141 -7.86 6.59 3.11
C HIS A 141 -6.35 6.43 3.04
N LEU A 142 -5.62 7.16 3.87
CA LEU A 142 -4.24 6.91 4.19
C LEU A 142 -4.13 6.10 5.50
N ALA A 143 -3.30 5.07 5.49
CA ALA A 143 -2.85 4.43 6.72
C ALA A 143 -2.10 5.44 7.59
N LYS A 144 -2.18 5.26 8.92
CA LYS A 144 -1.29 5.99 9.82
C LYS A 144 0.16 5.66 9.48
N LEU A 145 1.04 6.64 9.67
CA LEU A 145 2.46 6.48 9.35
C LEU A 145 3.06 5.30 10.14
N GLU A 146 2.74 5.20 11.43
CA GLU A 146 3.16 4.13 12.33
C GLU A 146 2.70 2.76 11.84
N ASP A 147 1.42 2.63 11.51
CA ASP A 147 0.83 1.38 11.02
C ASP A 147 1.49 0.96 9.69
N SER A 148 1.73 1.92 8.79
CA SER A 148 2.42 1.70 7.52
C SER A 148 3.86 1.19 7.72
N ILE A 149 4.59 1.76 8.68
CA ILE A 149 5.95 1.32 9.06
C ILE A 149 5.89 -0.13 9.56
N LEU A 150 4.96 -0.45 10.46
CA LEU A 150 4.81 -1.80 10.98
C LEU A 150 4.46 -2.80 9.89
N CYS A 151 3.56 -2.47 8.96
CA CYS A 151 3.22 -3.34 7.83
C CYS A 151 4.45 -3.68 6.99
N LYS A 152 5.29 -2.70 6.67
CA LYS A 152 6.51 -2.93 5.87
C LYS A 152 7.59 -3.70 6.63
N LEU A 153 7.77 -3.44 7.93
CA LEU A 153 8.67 -4.23 8.79
C LEU A 153 8.20 -5.69 8.90
N ALA A 154 6.89 -5.90 9.06
CA ALA A 154 6.28 -7.23 9.20
C ALA A 154 6.34 -8.05 7.90
N ALA A 155 6.24 -7.40 6.74
CA ALA A 155 6.47 -8.04 5.43
C ALA A 155 7.91 -8.58 5.29
N GLY A 156 8.87 -8.02 6.04
CA GLY A 156 10.20 -8.60 6.22
C GLY A 156 11.12 -8.50 4.99
N ARG A 157 10.81 -7.63 4.02
CA ARG A 157 11.72 -7.35 2.90
C ARG A 157 12.98 -6.67 3.44
N LYS A 158 14.13 -7.34 3.38
CA LYS A 158 15.40 -6.89 3.99
C LYS A 158 15.75 -5.43 3.67
N LYS A 159 15.59 -5.02 2.40
CA LYS A 159 15.83 -3.64 1.95
C LYS A 159 14.93 -2.63 2.68
N ASP A 160 13.64 -2.92 2.77
CA ASP A 160 12.65 -2.05 3.42
C ASP A 160 12.95 -1.94 4.91
N THR A 161 13.28 -3.06 5.56
CA THR A 161 13.59 -3.14 6.98
C THR A 161 14.82 -2.32 7.37
N ASP A 162 15.94 -2.47 6.65
CA ASP A 162 17.18 -1.76 6.96
C ASP A 162 17.01 -0.24 6.77
N GLN A 163 16.32 0.16 5.70
CA GLN A 163 16.05 1.58 5.42
C GLN A 163 15.08 2.18 6.45
N LEU A 164 13.95 1.52 6.72
CA LEU A 164 12.95 2.00 7.68
C LEU A 164 13.55 2.17 9.07
N ARG A 165 14.39 1.23 9.52
CA ARG A 165 15.04 1.34 10.84
C ARG A 165 16.03 2.48 10.93
N ARG A 166 16.70 2.84 9.82
CA ARG A 166 17.60 4.01 9.77
C ARG A 166 16.84 5.33 9.82
N ILE A 167 15.68 5.42 9.16
CA ILE A 167 14.90 6.67 9.09
C ILE A 167 13.94 6.83 10.26
N LEU A 168 13.50 5.73 10.90
CA LEU A 168 12.51 5.75 11.98
C LEU A 168 12.82 6.76 13.11
N PRO A 169 14.08 6.90 13.59
CA PRO A 169 14.42 7.90 14.61
C PRO A 169 14.25 9.36 14.16
N LYS A 170 14.20 9.60 12.84
CA LYS A 170 14.05 10.93 12.25
C LYS A 170 12.58 11.28 11.98
N LEU A 171 11.72 10.27 11.89
CA LEU A 171 10.30 10.48 11.60
C LEU A 171 9.57 10.97 12.84
N ASN A 172 8.69 11.96 12.64
CA ASN A 172 7.76 12.40 13.68
C ASN A 172 6.61 11.40 13.80
N VAL A 173 6.82 10.35 14.59
CA VAL A 173 5.85 9.29 14.87
C VAL A 173 5.61 9.16 16.37
N ASP A 174 4.41 8.75 16.77
CA ASP A 174 4.12 8.39 18.14
C ASP A 174 4.84 7.08 18.51
N GLN A 175 5.97 7.23 19.21
CA GLN A 175 6.84 6.14 19.62
C GLN A 175 6.14 5.16 20.58
N ASN A 176 5.22 5.65 21.42
CA ASN A 176 4.49 4.79 22.35
C ASN A 176 3.47 3.95 21.59
N TYR A 177 2.68 4.60 20.73
CA TYR A 177 1.75 3.90 19.85
C TYR A 177 2.45 2.84 18.99
N LEU A 178 3.58 3.20 18.38
CA LEU A 178 4.35 2.29 17.54
C LEU A 178 4.84 1.05 18.33
N ARG A 179 5.37 1.25 19.55
CA ARG A 179 5.86 0.15 20.41
C ARG A 179 4.73 -0.79 20.85
N GLU A 180 3.62 -0.23 21.34
CA GLU A 180 2.49 -1.04 21.81
C GLU A 180 1.85 -1.81 20.65
N THR A 181 1.70 -1.19 19.49
CA THR A 181 1.17 -1.84 18.28
C THR A 181 2.14 -2.91 17.78
N ALA A 182 3.45 -2.63 17.74
CA ALA A 182 4.46 -3.62 17.36
C ALA A 182 4.44 -4.84 18.29
N LYS A 183 4.35 -4.62 19.61
CA LYS A 183 4.24 -5.69 20.62
C LYS A 183 2.99 -6.53 20.41
N ARG A 184 1.83 -5.89 20.19
CA ARG A 184 0.55 -6.55 19.93
C ARG A 184 0.61 -7.52 18.76
N PHE A 185 1.29 -7.15 17.68
CA PHE A 185 1.37 -7.96 16.45
C PHE A 185 2.68 -8.74 16.31
N GLY A 186 3.58 -8.68 17.30
CA GLY A 186 4.86 -9.38 17.29
C GLY A 186 5.84 -8.90 16.22
N VAL A 187 5.84 -7.61 15.89
CA VAL A 187 6.76 -6.98 14.91
C VAL A 187 8.02 -6.49 15.63
N SER A 188 9.19 -6.91 15.16
CA SER A 188 10.47 -6.48 15.76
C SER A 188 10.91 -5.10 15.28
N LEU A 189 10.95 -4.14 16.20
CA LEU A 189 11.50 -2.80 15.99
C LEU A 189 13.03 -2.73 16.14
N LEU A 190 13.67 -3.77 16.70
CA LEU A 190 15.12 -3.78 16.95
C LEU A 190 15.92 -3.83 15.64
N PRO A 191 17.07 -3.14 15.53
CA PRO A 191 17.99 -3.35 14.41
C PRO A 191 18.39 -4.83 14.32
N VAL A 192 18.54 -5.37 13.10
CA VAL A 192 19.20 -6.68 12.93
C VAL A 192 20.65 -6.42 13.31
N SER A 193 21.04 -6.75 14.54
CA SER A 193 22.46 -6.93 14.79
C SER A 193 22.89 -8.06 13.86
N ARG A 194 23.87 -7.78 12.99
CA ARG A 194 24.53 -8.87 12.27
C ARG A 194 25.27 -9.68 13.33
N THR A 195 24.59 -10.65 13.94
CA THR A 195 25.29 -11.76 14.56
C THR A 195 25.92 -12.51 13.39
N LYS A 196 27.20 -12.21 13.12
CA LYS A 196 28.05 -13.12 12.37
C LYS A 196 28.10 -14.39 13.21
N LEU A 197 27.42 -15.44 12.76
CA LEU A 197 27.82 -16.82 13.04
C LEU A 197 28.89 -17.19 12.02
#